data_AF-A0A929PPC9-F1
#
_entry.id   AF-A0A929PPC9-F1
#
_cell.length_a   1.000
_cell.length_b   1.000
_cell.length_c   1.000
_cell.angle_alpha   90.00
_cell.angle_beta   90.00
_cell.angle_gamma   90.00
#
_symmetry.space_group_name_H-M   'P 1'
#
loop_
_entity.id
_entity.type
_entity.pdbx_description
1 polymer ?
#
loop_
_entity_poly.entity_id
_entity_poly.type
_entity_poly.pdbx_seq_one_letter_code
_entity_poly.pdbx_strand_id
1 'polypeptide(L)'
;MNKFTLSLKISLLLSSGLIFSAFSASLLRDEQTTFLQKKLADHYDQEQGGSQIKRYELNVTNSGFCRYKRFFNNGKVEYFSFNLVKFKALDYYGTDKSGKLYLSTKGDDVIVQTYNDRKGGDIDSMAAYMVIPLKNIEPQDLLELNEGMLKLNAQLASQK
;
A
#
# COMPACT_ATOMS: atom_id res chain seq x y z
N MET A 1 53.74 -10.77 -5.79
CA MET A 1 52.58 -11.23 -5.00
C MET A 1 51.75 -10.12 -4.36
N ASN A 2 52.32 -9.01 -3.88
CA ASN A 2 51.57 -7.96 -3.14
C ASN A 2 50.48 -7.21 -3.92
N LYS A 3 50.62 -7.08 -5.26
CA LYS A 3 49.61 -6.40 -6.09
C LYS A 3 48.31 -7.21 -6.24
N PHE A 4 48.42 -8.54 -6.27
CA PHE A 4 47.28 -9.45 -6.39
C PHE A 4 46.43 -9.47 -5.12
N THR A 5 47.08 -9.53 -3.96
CA THR A 5 46.40 -9.46 -2.65
C THR A 5 45.79 -8.09 -2.39
N LEU A 6 46.39 -6.99 -2.87
CA LEU A 6 45.80 -5.66 -2.79
C LEU A 6 44.53 -5.54 -3.66
N SER A 7 44.57 -6.01 -4.91
CA SER A 7 43.42 -6.01 -5.80
C SER A 7 42.27 -6.87 -5.25
N LEU A 8 42.58 -8.02 -4.64
CA LEU A 8 41.58 -8.88 -4.02
C LEU A 8 40.92 -8.22 -2.79
N LYS A 9 41.70 -7.52 -1.95
CA LYS A 9 41.18 -6.77 -0.79
C LYS A 9 40.27 -5.61 -1.23
N ILE A 10 40.66 -4.87 -2.27
CA ILE A 10 39.83 -3.79 -2.82
C ILE A 10 38.53 -4.36 -3.40
N SER A 11 38.60 -5.45 -4.17
CA SER A 11 37.41 -6.11 -4.70
C SER A 11 36.49 -6.60 -3.60
N LEU A 12 37.03 -7.18 -2.53
CA LEU A 12 36.26 -7.65 -1.38
C LEU A 12 35.56 -6.50 -0.64
N LEU A 13 36.26 -5.38 -0.45
CA LEU A 13 35.71 -4.16 0.17
C LEU A 13 34.61 -3.55 -0.70
N LEU A 14 34.79 -3.47 -2.02
CA LEU A 14 33.77 -2.98 -2.95
C LEU A 14 32.53 -3.88 -2.97
N SER A 15 32.70 -5.20 -3.04
CA SER A 15 31.58 -6.14 -2.97
C SER A 15 30.84 -6.06 -1.65
N SER A 16 31.57 -5.88 -0.54
CA SER A 16 30.99 -5.72 0.80
C SER A 16 30.14 -4.44 0.88
N GLY A 17 30.67 -3.32 0.35
CA GLY A 17 29.93 -2.04 0.30
C GLY A 17 28.62 -2.13 -0.50
N LEU A 18 28.61 -2.85 -1.61
CA LEU A 18 27.39 -3.08 -2.41
C LEU A 18 26.37 -3.95 -1.69
N ILE A 19 26.80 -4.94 -0.91
CA ILE A 19 25.91 -5.77 -0.10
C ILE A 19 25.27 -4.92 1.00
N PHE A 20 26.06 -4.14 1.74
CA PHE A 20 25.52 -3.29 2.80
C PHE A 20 24.53 -2.25 2.29
N SER A 21 24.79 -1.61 1.14
CA SER A 21 23.87 -0.64 0.56
C SER A 21 22.54 -1.28 0.11
N ALA A 22 22.60 -2.48 -0.48
CA ALA A 22 21.41 -3.23 -0.87
C ALA A 22 20.54 -3.64 0.35
N PHE A 23 21.16 -4.04 1.46
CA PHE A 23 20.46 -4.33 2.72
C PHE A 23 19.85 -3.09 3.37
N SER A 24 20.53 -1.95 3.35
CA SER A 24 19.96 -0.70 3.87
C SER A 24 18.73 -0.25 3.07
N ALA A 25 18.76 -0.41 1.75
CA ALA A 25 17.63 -0.06 0.88
C ALA A 25 16.39 -0.95 1.15
N SER A 26 16.59 -2.25 1.42
CA SER A 26 15.47 -3.15 1.74
C SER A 26 14.84 -2.84 3.10
N LEU A 27 15.65 -2.49 4.10
CA LEU A 27 15.21 -2.16 5.45
C LEU A 27 14.38 -0.87 5.48
N LEU A 28 14.82 0.18 4.77
CA LEU A 28 14.05 1.44 4.64
C LEU A 28 12.68 1.24 3.99
N ARG A 29 12.57 0.31 3.03
CA ARG A 29 11.29 -0.01 2.38
C ARG A 29 10.33 -0.75 3.31
N ASP A 30 10.87 -1.66 4.12
CA ASP A 30 10.09 -2.41 5.11
C ASP A 30 9.53 -1.49 6.18
N GLU A 31 10.33 -0.54 6.66
CA GLU A 31 9.90 0.52 7.58
C GLU A 31 8.78 1.38 6.96
N GLN A 32 8.95 1.82 5.72
CA GLN A 32 7.94 2.64 5.02
C GLN A 32 6.62 1.88 4.82
N THR A 33 6.69 0.61 4.45
CA THR A 33 5.50 -0.24 4.25
C THR A 33 4.80 -0.49 5.59
N THR A 34 5.56 -0.76 6.64
CA THR A 34 5.04 -0.95 8.01
C THR A 34 4.36 0.32 8.52
N PHE A 35 4.97 1.49 8.29
CA PHE A 35 4.39 2.78 8.61
C PHE A 35 3.03 2.99 7.93
N LEU A 36 2.95 2.79 6.61
CA LEU A 36 1.71 2.93 5.85
C LEU A 36 0.63 1.95 6.33
N GLN A 37 1.01 0.69 6.51
CA GLN A 37 0.14 -0.36 7.04
C GLN A 37 -0.43 0.02 8.40
N LYS A 38 0.41 0.53 9.30
CA LYS A 38 0.03 0.94 10.65
C LYS A 38 -0.92 2.12 10.62
N LYS A 39 -0.59 3.21 9.91
CA LYS A 39 -1.47 4.39 9.80
C LYS A 39 -2.84 4.02 9.24
N LEU A 40 -2.89 3.24 8.17
CA LEU A 40 -4.15 2.81 7.57
C LEU A 40 -4.99 1.95 8.54
N ALA A 41 -4.35 1.08 9.32
CA ALA A 41 -5.05 0.24 10.31
C ALA A 41 -5.55 1.05 11.52
N ASP A 42 -4.72 1.96 12.05
CA ASP A 42 -5.02 2.79 13.22
C ASP A 42 -6.22 3.70 12.96
N HIS A 43 -6.38 4.19 11.72
CA HIS A 43 -7.47 5.08 11.33
C HIS A 43 -8.63 4.40 10.60
N TYR A 44 -8.63 3.07 10.42
CA TYR A 44 -9.71 2.41 9.68
C TYR A 44 -11.08 2.55 10.36
N ASP A 45 -12.09 2.99 9.60
CA ASP A 45 -13.45 3.13 10.10
C ASP A 45 -14.31 1.90 9.74
N GLN A 46 -14.37 0.96 10.68
CA GLN A 46 -15.23 -0.22 10.57
C GLN A 46 -16.72 0.13 10.69
N GLU A 47 -17.07 1.23 11.36
CA GLU A 47 -18.47 1.62 11.64
C GLU A 47 -19.13 2.23 10.40
N GLN A 48 -18.37 2.89 9.53
CA GLN A 48 -18.88 3.43 8.26
C GLN A 48 -19.41 2.33 7.31
N GLY A 49 -18.95 1.09 7.45
CA GLY A 49 -19.51 -0.08 6.76
C GLY A 49 -20.82 -0.60 7.35
N GLY A 50 -21.28 0.01 8.45
CA GLY A 50 -22.41 -0.44 9.25
C GLY A 50 -22.19 -1.83 9.86
N SER A 51 -23.27 -2.38 10.42
CA SER A 51 -23.30 -3.77 10.92
C SER A 51 -23.26 -4.83 9.80
N GLN A 52 -22.94 -4.45 8.56
CA GLN A 52 -22.90 -5.38 7.43
C GLN A 52 -21.51 -5.97 7.18
N ILE A 53 -20.44 -5.23 7.50
CA ILE A 53 -19.07 -5.73 7.38
C ILE A 53 -18.74 -6.56 8.62
N LYS A 54 -18.49 -7.86 8.40
CA LYS A 54 -18.05 -8.81 9.43
C LYS A 54 -16.61 -8.55 9.85
N ARG A 55 -15.73 -8.39 8.86
CA ARG A 55 -14.29 -8.13 9.03
C ARG A 55 -13.72 -7.56 7.74
N TYR A 56 -12.52 -7.00 7.84
CA TYR A 56 -11.75 -6.52 6.70
C TYR A 56 -10.31 -7.04 6.76
N GLU A 57 -9.63 -7.00 5.62
CA GLU A 57 -8.19 -7.18 5.49
C GLU A 57 -7.67 -6.01 4.66
N LEU A 58 -6.74 -5.23 5.21
CA LEU A 58 -6.05 -4.16 4.49
C LEU A 58 -4.57 -4.45 4.56
N ASN A 59 -3.91 -4.57 3.41
CA ASN A 59 -2.52 -4.96 3.34
C ASN A 59 -1.75 -4.13 2.30
N VAL A 60 -0.66 -3.51 2.72
CA VAL A 60 0.36 -2.90 1.85
C VAL A 60 1.61 -3.78 1.89
N THR A 61 2.11 -4.21 0.73
CA THR A 61 3.31 -5.05 0.64
C THR A 61 4.55 -4.29 0.22
N ASN A 62 5.71 -4.84 0.55
CA ASN A 62 7.02 -4.38 0.08
C ASN A 62 7.18 -4.40 -1.45
N SER A 63 6.38 -5.21 -2.15
CA SER A 63 6.30 -5.22 -3.62
C SER A 63 5.36 -4.16 -4.20
N GLY A 64 4.79 -3.32 -3.33
CA GLY A 64 3.92 -2.21 -3.69
C GLY A 64 2.46 -2.57 -3.86
N PHE A 65 2.02 -3.81 -3.58
CA PHE A 65 0.58 -4.11 -3.68
C PHE A 65 -0.15 -3.53 -2.48
N CYS A 66 -1.14 -2.69 -2.76
CA CYS A 66 -2.17 -2.31 -1.80
C CYS A 66 -3.40 -3.17 -2.07
N ARG A 67 -3.84 -3.93 -1.07
CA ARG A 67 -4.96 -4.86 -1.13
C ARG A 67 -5.95 -4.54 -0.03
N TYR A 68 -7.21 -4.43 -0.40
CA TYR A 68 -8.29 -4.19 0.54
C TYR A 68 -9.41 -5.18 0.27
N LYS A 69 -9.72 -5.98 1.28
CA LYS A 69 -10.75 -7.01 1.22
C LYS A 69 -11.76 -6.81 2.32
N ARG A 70 -13.04 -6.87 1.98
CA ARG A 70 -14.16 -6.78 2.91
C ARG A 70 -14.92 -8.09 2.91
N PHE A 71 -15.29 -8.55 4.09
CA PHE A 71 -16.14 -9.72 4.27
C PHE A 71 -17.43 -9.27 4.91
N PHE A 72 -18.55 -9.55 4.26
CA PHE A 72 -19.88 -9.15 4.71
C PHE A 72 -20.55 -10.28 5.48
N ASN A 73 -21.48 -9.92 6.37
CA ASN A 73 -22.23 -10.87 7.20
C ASN A 73 -23.08 -11.85 6.39
N ASN A 74 -23.47 -11.50 5.17
CA ASN A 74 -24.21 -12.36 4.24
C ASN A 74 -23.31 -13.33 3.43
N GLY A 75 -22.00 -13.34 3.67
CA GLY A 75 -21.03 -14.16 2.94
C GLY A 75 -20.45 -13.51 1.68
N LYS A 76 -20.95 -12.33 1.27
CA LYS A 76 -20.36 -11.55 0.18
C LYS A 76 -18.94 -11.14 0.55
N VAL A 77 -18.05 -11.15 -0.44
CA VAL A 77 -16.68 -10.65 -0.33
C VAL A 77 -16.48 -9.60 -1.41
N GLU A 78 -15.80 -8.52 -1.05
CA GLU A 78 -15.32 -7.53 -2.02
C GLU A 78 -13.81 -7.41 -1.89
N TYR A 79 -13.13 -7.37 -3.02
CA TYR A 79 -11.69 -7.34 -3.12
C TYR A 79 -11.29 -6.20 -4.06
N PHE A 80 -10.38 -5.37 -3.56
CA PHE A 80 -9.79 -4.27 -4.29
C PHE A 80 -8.28 -4.45 -4.23
N SER A 81 -7.59 -4.24 -5.35
CA SER A 81 -6.13 -4.16 -5.31
C SER A 81 -5.53 -3.36 -6.45
N PHE A 82 -4.40 -2.72 -6.18
CA PHE A 82 -3.56 -2.13 -7.20
C PHE A 82 -2.10 -2.16 -6.76
N ASN A 83 -1.19 -1.96 -7.71
CA ASN A 83 0.22 -1.78 -7.40
C ASN A 83 0.55 -0.28 -7.29
N LEU A 84 1.21 0.13 -6.22
CA LEU A 84 1.60 1.50 -5.91
C LEU A 84 2.44 2.14 -7.00
N VAL A 85 3.11 1.39 -7.89
CA VAL A 85 3.75 1.96 -9.10
C VAL A 85 2.75 2.75 -9.97
N LYS A 86 1.48 2.35 -9.94
CA LYS A 86 0.36 3.00 -10.65
C LYS A 86 -0.31 4.10 -9.85
N PHE A 87 0.11 4.37 -8.62
CA PHE A 87 -0.41 5.45 -7.79
C PHE A 87 -0.29 6.80 -8.51
N LYS A 88 -1.34 7.61 -8.38
CA LYS A 88 -1.43 8.95 -8.95
C LYS A 88 -1.62 10.00 -7.86
N ALA A 89 -2.63 9.81 -7.01
CA ALA A 89 -3.01 10.79 -6.02
C ALA A 89 -3.75 10.13 -4.84
N LEU A 90 -3.72 10.83 -3.71
CA LEU A 90 -4.51 10.54 -2.52
C LEU A 90 -5.41 11.75 -2.27
N ASP A 91 -6.71 11.50 -2.24
CA ASP A 91 -7.72 12.51 -1.90
C ASP A 91 -8.49 12.05 -0.66
N TYR A 92 -8.92 13.01 0.16
CA TYR A 92 -9.73 12.72 1.34
C TYR A 92 -11.01 13.54 1.33
N TYR A 93 -12.14 12.85 1.49
CA TYR A 93 -13.46 13.47 1.56
C TYR A 93 -14.10 13.14 2.91
N GLY A 94 -14.21 14.15 3.79
CA GLY A 94 -14.78 14.01 5.11
C GLY A 94 -14.31 15.10 6.07
N THR A 95 -14.40 14.81 7.37
CA THR A 95 -13.79 15.62 8.44
C THR A 95 -12.72 14.82 9.15
N ASP A 96 -11.98 15.46 10.05
CA ASP A 96 -11.11 14.83 11.04
C ASP A 96 -11.69 13.56 11.71
N LYS A 97 -13.00 13.51 11.96
CA LYS A 97 -13.67 12.40 12.68
C LYS A 97 -14.07 11.24 11.79
N SER A 98 -14.49 11.48 10.55
CA SER A 98 -14.92 10.43 9.63
C SER A 98 -14.88 10.92 8.18
N GLY A 99 -14.45 10.02 7.30
CA GLY A 99 -14.36 10.30 5.88
C GLY A 99 -13.93 9.10 5.06
N LYS A 100 -13.56 9.37 3.81
CA LYS A 100 -13.17 8.37 2.83
C LYS A 100 -11.87 8.79 2.18
N LEU A 101 -10.88 7.90 2.25
CA LEU A 101 -9.61 8.02 1.55
C LEU A 101 -9.75 7.41 0.16
N TYR A 102 -9.48 8.21 -0.87
CA TYR A 102 -9.46 7.80 -2.26
C TYR A 102 -8.03 7.65 -2.70
N LEU A 103 -7.65 6.42 -3.05
CA LEU A 103 -6.34 6.12 -3.63
C LEU A 103 -6.53 5.96 -5.14
N SER A 104 -6.15 7.01 -5.88
CA SER A 104 -6.31 7.08 -7.33
C SER A 104 -5.07 6.54 -8.05
N THR A 105 -5.31 5.88 -9.17
CA THR A 105 -4.27 5.36 -10.06
C THR A 105 -4.19 6.14 -11.37
N LYS A 106 -3.13 5.92 -12.15
CA LYS A 106 -2.86 6.67 -13.40
C LYS A 106 -3.86 6.35 -14.51
N GLY A 107 -4.46 5.16 -14.50
CA GLY A 107 -5.57 4.75 -15.36
C GLY A 107 -6.52 3.84 -14.56
N ASP A 108 -7.21 2.93 -15.24
CA ASP A 108 -8.01 1.90 -14.56
C ASP A 108 -7.11 0.74 -14.13
N ASP A 109 -6.31 0.94 -13.07
CA ASP A 109 -5.33 -0.03 -12.56
C ASP A 109 -5.76 -0.69 -11.24
N VAL A 110 -6.95 -0.38 -10.72
CA VAL A 110 -7.53 -1.02 -9.53
C VAL A 110 -8.39 -2.21 -9.94
N ILE A 111 -7.97 -3.41 -9.60
CA ILE A 111 -8.79 -4.62 -9.73
C ILE A 111 -9.90 -4.55 -8.68
N VAL A 112 -11.15 -4.72 -9.12
CA VAL A 112 -12.36 -4.77 -8.29
C VAL A 112 -13.08 -6.08 -8.55
N GLN A 113 -13.14 -6.91 -7.51
CA GLN A 113 -13.76 -8.22 -7.57
C GLN A 113 -14.78 -8.41 -6.46
N THR A 114 -15.90 -9.07 -6.76
CA THR A 114 -16.86 -9.50 -5.75
C THR A 114 -17.06 -11.01 -5.83
N TYR A 115 -17.36 -11.62 -4.69
CA TYR A 115 -17.65 -13.04 -4.59
C TYR A 115 -18.88 -13.27 -3.72
N ASN A 116 -19.69 -14.27 -4.07
CA ASN A 116 -20.93 -14.63 -3.39
C ASN A 116 -21.95 -13.47 -3.32
N ASP A 117 -21.96 -12.56 -4.30
CA ASP A 117 -22.95 -11.50 -4.34
C ASP A 117 -24.28 -12.03 -4.93
N ARG A 118 -25.18 -12.46 -4.04
CA ARG A 118 -26.48 -13.01 -4.43
C ARG A 118 -27.43 -12.02 -5.10
N LYS A 119 -27.20 -10.71 -4.97
CA LYS A 119 -28.09 -9.67 -5.51
C LYS A 119 -27.60 -9.17 -6.87
N GLY A 120 -26.30 -8.90 -6.97
CA GLY A 120 -25.70 -8.29 -8.17
C GLY A 120 -24.94 -9.27 -9.08
N GLY A 121 -24.69 -10.49 -8.61
CA GLY A 121 -23.71 -11.39 -9.22
C GLY A 121 -22.27 -10.97 -8.92
N ASP A 122 -21.35 -11.89 -9.17
CA ASP A 122 -19.92 -11.65 -8.97
C ASP A 122 -19.38 -10.75 -10.10
N ILE A 123 -18.63 -9.72 -9.70
CA ILE A 123 -18.06 -8.70 -10.58
C ILE A 123 -16.56 -8.95 -10.68
N ASP A 124 -16.00 -8.75 -11.87
CA ASP A 124 -14.56 -8.67 -12.12
C ASP A 124 -14.32 -7.50 -13.08
N SER A 125 -13.75 -6.41 -12.56
CA SER A 125 -13.61 -5.16 -13.30
C SER A 125 -12.37 -4.39 -12.88
N MET A 126 -12.02 -3.37 -13.69
CA MET A 126 -10.98 -2.42 -13.37
C MET A 126 -11.60 -1.06 -13.02
N ALA A 127 -10.97 -0.31 -12.13
CA ALA A 127 -11.40 1.03 -11.73
C ALA A 127 -10.19 1.97 -11.58
N ALA A 128 -10.46 3.27 -11.61
CA ALA A 128 -9.42 4.30 -11.46
C ALA A 128 -8.96 4.49 -10.01
N TYR A 129 -9.76 4.09 -9.02
CA TYR A 129 -9.49 4.36 -7.60
C TYR A 129 -10.02 3.27 -6.66
N MET A 130 -9.39 3.18 -5.49
CA MET A 130 -9.84 2.39 -4.34
C MET A 130 -10.27 3.33 -3.21
N VAL A 131 -11.34 2.99 -2.49
CA VAL A 131 -11.85 3.80 -1.38
C VAL A 131 -11.73 3.06 -0.06
N ILE A 132 -11.08 3.69 0.91
CA ILE A 132 -10.89 3.15 2.27
C ILE A 132 -11.59 4.09 3.26
N PRO A 133 -12.55 3.60 4.07
CA PRO A 133 -13.19 4.42 5.09
C PRO A 133 -12.22 4.65 6.25
N LEU A 134 -12.05 5.91 6.66
CA LEU A 134 -11.18 6.30 7.77
C LEU A 134 -11.92 7.16 8.80
N LYS A 135 -11.44 7.12 10.04
CA LYS A 135 -11.91 7.91 11.17
C LYS A 135 -10.75 8.48 11.98
N ASN A 136 -11.04 9.56 12.71
CA ASN A 136 -10.11 10.21 13.65
C ASN A 136 -8.73 10.45 13.02
N ILE A 137 -8.67 11.00 11.81
CA ILE A 137 -7.44 11.26 11.07
C ILE A 137 -7.22 12.77 10.95
N GLU A 138 -6.15 13.26 11.55
CA GLU A 138 -5.81 14.68 11.49
C GLU A 138 -5.24 15.05 10.11
N PRO A 139 -5.30 16.33 9.71
CA PRO A 139 -4.70 16.78 8.45
C PRO A 139 -3.21 16.42 8.31
N GLN A 140 -2.48 16.44 9.42
CA GLN A 140 -1.06 16.06 9.45
C GLN A 140 -0.87 14.56 9.16
N ASP A 141 -1.71 13.68 9.70
CA ASP A 141 -1.65 12.25 9.43
C ASP A 141 -1.95 11.93 7.97
N LEU A 142 -2.89 12.66 7.35
CA LEU A 142 -3.18 12.56 5.91
C LEU A 142 -1.98 12.99 5.05
N LEU A 143 -1.30 14.07 5.45
CA LEU A 143 -0.09 14.53 4.77
C LEU A 143 1.01 13.46 4.84
N GLU A 144 1.29 12.94 6.03
CA GLU A 144 2.28 11.87 6.23
C GLU A 144 1.94 10.60 5.43
N LEU A 145 0.66 10.24 5.36
CA LEU A 145 0.20 9.11 4.57
C LEU A 145 0.46 9.32 3.07
N ASN A 146 0.15 10.51 2.56
CA ASN A 146 0.39 10.87 1.15
C ASN A 146 1.89 10.88 0.82
N GLU A 147 2.71 11.52 1.66
CA GLU A 147 4.17 11.54 1.49
C GLU A 147 4.76 10.12 1.52
N GLY A 148 4.26 9.27 2.43
CA GLY A 148 4.70 7.89 2.51
C GLY A 148 4.34 7.08 1.27
N MET A 149 3.14 7.27 0.70
CA MET A 149 2.72 6.63 -0.55
C MET A 149 3.57 7.11 -1.73
N LEU A 150 3.84 8.41 -1.84
CA LEU A 150 4.69 8.99 -2.89
C LEU A 150 6.13 8.48 -2.81
N LYS A 151 6.70 8.40 -1.61
CA LYS A 151 8.04 7.88 -1.37
C LYS A 151 8.15 6.40 -1.77
N LEU A 152 7.18 5.58 -1.36
CA LEU A 152 7.16 4.16 -1.74
C LEU A 152 6.94 3.99 -3.26
N ASN A 153 6.07 4.80 -3.88
CA ASN A 153 5.91 4.83 -5.34
C ASN A 153 7.22 5.12 -6.07
N ALA A 154 7.96 6.16 -5.64
CA ALA A 154 9.23 6.53 -6.24
C ALA A 154 10.29 5.42 -6.11
N GLN A 155 10.37 4.78 -4.93
CA GLN A 155 11.27 3.65 -4.68
C GLN A 155 10.97 2.43 -5.54
N LEU A 156 9.69 2.18 -5.83
CA LEU A 156 9.27 1.06 -6.68
C LEU A 156 9.45 1.37 -8.16
N ALA A 157 9.28 2.63 -8.58
CA ALA A 157 9.45 3.06 -9.96
C ALA A 157 10.92 3.00 -10.41
N SER A 158 11.88 3.24 -9.51
CA SER A 158 13.33 3.18 -9.83
C SER A 158 13.89 1.76 -10.01
N GLN A 159 13.08 0.72 -9.77
CA GLN A 159 13.47 -0.69 -9.89
C GLN A 159 12.98 -1.35 -11.18
N LYS A 160 12.29 -0.60 -12.05
CA LYS A 160 11.86 -1.05 -13.39
C LYS A 160 12.81 -0.56 -14.45
#